data_AF-A0A6B3MUT6-F1
#
_entry.id   AF-A0A6B3MUT6-F1
#
_cell.length_a   1.000
_cell.length_b   1.000
_cell.length_c   1.000
_cell.angle_alpha   90.00
_cell.angle_beta   90.00
_cell.angle_gamma   90.00
#
_symmetry.space_group_name_H-M   'P 1'
#
loop_
_entity.id
_entity.type
_entity.pdbx_description
1 polymer ?
#
loop_
_entity_poly.entity_id
_entity_poly.type
_entity_poly.pdbx_seq_one_letter_code
_entity_poly.pdbx_strand_id
1 'polypeptide(L)'
;RPYVSPENAWMIENHEVFQGYYFNNFIGQDRNERDKFKEHPAFEQTIIFCDRWDQLSFDPNYDTLSISCFRPMLESIFSREPRL
;
A
#
# COMPACT_ATOMS: atom_id res chain seq x y z
N ARG A 1 -6.39 15.35 -3.02
CA ARG A 1 -6.23 14.10 -3.83
C ARG A 1 -7.62 13.60 -4.19
N PRO A 2 -8.23 14.06 -5.30
CA PRO A 2 -9.68 13.95 -5.50
C PRO A 2 -10.18 12.54 -5.83
N TYR A 3 -9.29 11.69 -6.37
CA TYR A 3 -9.64 10.32 -6.80
C TYR A 3 -9.28 9.23 -5.79
N VAL A 4 -8.47 9.54 -4.78
CA VAL A 4 -7.94 8.59 -3.79
C VAL A 4 -8.46 8.98 -2.41
N SER A 5 -8.68 8.03 -1.50
CA SER A 5 -9.13 8.38 -0.14
C SER A 5 -7.97 8.95 0.66
N PRO A 6 -8.21 9.77 1.69
CA PRO A 6 -7.16 10.18 2.61
C PRO A 6 -6.37 8.98 3.14
N GLU A 7 -7.06 7.89 3.47
CA GLU A 7 -6.48 6.66 4.02
C GLU A 7 -5.60 5.94 2.98
N ASN A 8 -6.08 5.78 1.74
CA ASN A 8 -5.27 5.14 0.68
C ASN A 8 -4.08 6.00 0.28
N ALA A 9 -4.25 7.33 0.27
CA ALA A 9 -3.15 8.23 -0.01
C ALA A 9 -2.07 8.11 1.07
N TRP A 10 -2.48 8.17 2.35
CA TRP A 10 -1.58 8.00 3.47
C TRP A 10 -0.89 6.63 3.45
N MET A 11 -1.60 5.57 3.12
CA MET A 11 -1.03 4.23 2.96
C MET A 11 0.09 4.24 1.91
N ILE A 12 -0.18 4.76 0.71
CA ILE A 12 0.83 4.84 -0.38
C ILE A 12 2.00 5.77 -0.03
N GLU A 13 1.80 6.78 0.81
CA GLU A 13 2.89 7.67 1.26
C GLU A 13 3.78 7.10 2.36
N ASN A 14 3.30 6.09 3.09
CA ASN A 14 4.00 5.55 4.24
C ASN A 14 4.35 4.07 4.08
N HIS A 15 3.93 3.42 2.99
CA HIS A 15 4.04 1.97 2.83
C HIS A 15 5.49 1.49 2.94
N GLU A 16 6.49 2.29 2.55
CA GLU A 16 7.90 1.90 2.64
C GLU A 16 8.32 1.60 4.09
N VAL A 17 7.79 2.34 5.07
CA VAL A 17 8.08 2.10 6.49
C VAL A 17 7.46 0.79 6.96
N PHE A 18 6.28 0.43 6.44
CA PHE A 18 5.58 -0.79 6.79
C PHE A 18 6.18 -2.01 6.08
N GLN A 19 6.57 -1.86 4.82
CA GLN A 19 7.31 -2.85 4.03
C GLN A 19 8.65 -3.20 4.69
N GLY A 20 9.30 -2.22 5.32
CA GLY A 20 10.51 -2.41 6.13
C GLY A 20 10.39 -3.52 7.19
N TYR A 21 9.19 -3.88 7.64
CA TYR A 21 8.98 -5.02 8.54
C TYR A 21 9.54 -6.35 8.01
N TYR A 22 9.58 -6.51 6.69
CA TYR A 22 10.04 -7.73 6.02
C TYR A 22 11.54 -7.73 5.69
N PHE A 23 12.22 -6.56 5.68
CA PHE A 23 13.61 -6.45 5.22
C PHE A 23 14.59 -5.79 6.19
N ASN A 24 14.15 -4.83 7.02
CA ASN A 24 15.04 -3.98 7.82
C ASN A 24 15.96 -4.78 8.76
N ASN A 25 15.49 -5.91 9.30
CA ASN A 25 16.28 -6.78 10.15
C ASN A 25 17.51 -7.38 9.44
N PHE A 26 17.50 -7.53 8.12
CA PHE A 26 18.63 -8.03 7.34
C PHE A 26 19.71 -6.96 7.10
N ILE A 27 19.38 -5.69 7.28
CA ILE A 27 20.30 -4.55 7.13
C ILE A 27 20.61 -3.85 8.46
N GLY A 28 20.30 -4.50 9.58
CA GLY A 28 20.57 -3.97 10.92
C GLY A 28 19.69 -2.79 11.34
N GLN A 29 18.56 -2.57 10.67
CA GLN A 29 17.58 -1.54 11.00
C GLN A 29 16.40 -2.12 11.81
N ASP A 30 15.64 -1.26 12.48
CA ASP A 30 14.44 -1.69 13.21
C ASP A 30 13.32 -2.07 12.24
N ARG A 31 12.87 -3.33 12.35
CA ARG A 31 11.73 -3.84 11.58
C ARG A 31 10.39 -3.31 12.09
N ASN A 32 10.33 -2.83 13.33
CA ASN A 32 9.11 -2.30 13.95
C ASN A 32 9.01 -0.78 13.84
N GLU A 33 9.80 -0.13 12.97
CA GLU A 33 9.74 1.33 12.74
C GLU A 33 8.31 1.82 12.39
N ARG A 34 7.48 0.96 11.80
CA ARG A 34 6.05 1.22 11.55
C ARG A 34 5.26 1.55 12.82
N ASP A 35 5.70 1.08 13.99
CA ASP A 35 4.97 1.21 15.26
C ASP A 35 4.77 2.66 15.69
N LYS A 36 5.57 3.60 15.16
CA LYS A 36 5.35 5.04 15.33
C LYS A 36 4.00 5.54 14.78
N PHE A 37 3.34 4.73 13.95
CA PHE A 37 2.05 5.04 13.34
C PHE A 37 0.87 4.22 13.91
N LYS A 38 1.05 3.48 15.01
CA LYS A 38 0.00 2.58 15.58
C LYS A 38 -1.36 3.24 15.80
N GLU A 39 -1.36 4.52 16.15
CA GLU A 39 -2.58 5.29 16.43
C GLU A 39 -3.25 5.86 15.16
N HIS A 40 -2.62 5.73 13.98
CA HIS A 40 -3.18 6.25 12.75
C HIS A 40 -4.28 5.32 12.21
N PRO A 41 -5.45 5.83 11.75
CA PRO A 41 -6.55 4.99 11.26
C PRO A 41 -6.18 4.05 10.11
N ALA A 42 -5.18 4.44 9.31
CA ALA A 42 -4.70 3.64 8.20
C ALA A 42 -3.62 2.60 8.58
N PHE A 43 -3.23 2.47 9.85
CA PHE A 43 -2.15 1.57 10.27
C PHE A 43 -2.39 0.11 9.87
N GLU A 44 -3.55 -0.44 10.22
CA GLU A 44 -3.86 -1.85 9.98
C GLU A 44 -3.98 -2.15 8.48
N GLN A 45 -4.65 -1.29 7.71
CA GLN A 45 -4.75 -1.47 6.26
C GLN A 45 -3.39 -1.39 5.56
N THR A 46 -2.44 -0.56 6.05
CA THR A 46 -1.10 -0.49 5.46
C THR A 46 -0.31 -1.76 5.77
N ILE A 47 -0.47 -2.36 6.96
CA ILE A 47 0.08 -3.69 7.26
C ILE A 47 -0.47 -4.72 6.27
N ILE A 48 -1.80 -4.78 6.10
CA ILE A 48 -2.45 -5.71 5.17
C ILE A 48 -1.95 -5.47 3.74
N PHE A 49 -1.79 -4.21 3.35
CA PHE A 49 -1.31 -3.87 2.02
C PHE A 49 0.10 -4.39 1.77
N CYS A 50 1.00 -4.16 2.73
CA CYS A 50 2.38 -4.61 2.61
C CYS A 50 2.50 -6.14 2.65
N ASP A 51 1.68 -6.80 3.47
CA ASP A 51 1.66 -8.26 3.62
C ASP A 51 1.17 -8.98 2.36
N ARG A 52 0.11 -8.45 1.73
CA ARG A 52 -0.58 -9.13 0.64
C ARG A 52 -0.10 -8.75 -0.75
N TRP A 53 0.37 -7.52 -0.94
CA TRP A 53 0.69 -7.01 -2.26
C TRP A 53 2.11 -6.47 -2.36
N ASP A 54 2.52 -5.55 -1.49
CA ASP A 54 3.79 -4.83 -1.64
C ASP A 54 5.02 -5.76 -1.62
N GLN A 55 5.25 -6.45 -0.50
CA GLN A 55 6.48 -7.24 -0.34
C GLN A 55 6.48 -8.48 -1.24
N LEU A 56 5.30 -9.06 -1.51
CA LEU A 56 5.18 -10.24 -2.37
C LEU A 56 5.42 -9.91 -3.85
N SER A 57 5.20 -8.66 -4.28
CA SER A 57 5.39 -8.24 -5.68
C SER A 57 6.87 -8.18 -6.09
N PHE A 58 7.81 -8.39 -5.18
CA PHE A 58 9.24 -8.54 -5.52
C PHE A 58 9.58 -9.92 -6.09
N ASP A 59 8.70 -10.92 -5.96
CA ASP A 59 8.91 -12.23 -6.60
C ASP A 59 8.71 -12.10 -8.13
N PRO A 60 9.73 -12.40 -8.96
CA PRO A 60 9.57 -12.36 -10.42
C PRO A 60 8.55 -13.38 -10.95
N ASN A 61 8.16 -14.36 -10.14
CA ASN A 61 7.13 -15.36 -10.47
C ASN A 61 5.78 -15.06 -9.81
N TYR A 62 5.60 -13.88 -9.19
CA TYR A 62 4.32 -13.48 -8.60
C TYR A 62 3.22 -13.50 -9.67
N ASP A 63 2.12 -14.18 -9.38
CA ASP A 63 0.97 -14.24 -10.29
C ASP A 63 0.34 -12.85 -10.41
N THR A 64 0.55 -12.21 -11.56
CA THR A 64 0.16 -10.82 -11.80
C THR A 64 -0.91 -10.74 -12.87
N LEU A 65 -1.92 -9.92 -12.60
CA LEU A 65 -2.93 -9.57 -13.60
C LEU A 65 -2.35 -8.52 -14.56
N SER A 66 -2.69 -8.64 -15.85
CA SER A 66 -2.40 -7.59 -16.83
C SER A 66 -3.04 -6.27 -16.42
N ILE A 67 -2.39 -5.14 -16.74
CA ILE A 67 -2.90 -3.79 -16.47
C ILE A 67 -4.31 -3.57 -17.04
N SER A 68 -4.65 -4.24 -18.15
CA SER A 68 -5.98 -4.17 -18.77
C SER A 68 -7.10 -4.69 -17.87
N CYS A 69 -6.80 -5.62 -16.95
CA CYS A 69 -7.76 -6.14 -15.98
C CYS A 69 -8.29 -5.03 -15.06
N PHE A 70 -7.46 -4.02 -14.75
CA PHE A 70 -7.80 -2.92 -13.85
C PHE A 70 -8.47 -1.73 -14.55
N ARG A 71 -8.48 -1.71 -15.90
CA ARG A 71 -9.05 -0.59 -16.67
C ARG A 71 -10.52 -0.27 -16.29
N PRO A 72 -11.44 -1.25 -16.16
CA PRO A 72 -12.81 -0.94 -15.76
C PRO A 72 -12.90 -0.30 -14.37
N MET A 73 -12.00 -0.65 -13.45
CA MET A 73 -11.94 -0.07 -12.10
C MET A 73 -11.47 1.39 -12.15
N LEU A 74 -10.45 1.67 -12.97
CA LEU A 74 -9.98 3.04 -13.20
C LEU A 74 -11.07 3.91 -13.83
N GLU A 75 -11.74 3.40 -14.87
CA GLU A 75 -12.87 4.08 -15.52
C GLU A 75 -13.97 4.43 -14.50
N SER A 76 -14.32 3.50 -13.61
CA SER A 76 -15.28 3.74 -12.52
C SER A 76 -14.83 4.81 -11.52
N ILE A 77 -13.52 4.89 -11.20
CA ILE A 77 -12.99 5.89 -10.28
C ILE A 77 -12.95 7.27 -10.93
N PHE A 78 -12.63 7.35 -12.21
CA PHE A 78 -12.54 8.62 -12.95
C PHE A 78 -13.91 9.15 -13.38
N SER A 79 -14.94 8.30 -13.48
CA SER A 79 -16.30 8.73 -13.85
C SER A 79 -17.15 9.22 -12.67
N ARG A 80 -16.74 8.98 -11.43
CA ARG A 80 -17.47 9.42 -10.23
C ARG A 80 -17.22 10.91 -9.95
N GLU A 81 -18.12 11.54 -9.20
CA GLU A 81 -17.86 12.88 -8.68
C GLU A 81 -16.60 12.85 -7.78
N PRO A 82 -15.58 13.68 -8.08
CA PRO A 82 -14.34 13.64 -7.32
C PRO A 82 -14.56 14.08 -5.86
N ARG A 83 -13.81 13.49 -4.92
CA ARG A 83 -13.90 13.87 -3.50
C ARG A 83 -13.43 15.32 -3.34
N LEU A 84 -14.25 16.13 -2.68
CA LEU A 84 -13.92 17.50 -2.26
C LEU A 84 -12.84 17.49 -1.17
#